data_AF-A0A1F8QLN9-F1
#
_entry.id   AF-A0A1F8QLN9-F1
#
_cell.length_a   1.000
_cell.length_b   1.000
_cell.length_c   1.000
_cell.angle_alpha   90.00
_cell.angle_beta   90.00
_cell.angle_gamma   90.00
#
_symmetry.space_group_name_H-M   'P 1'
#
loop_
_entity.id
_entity.type
_entity.pdbx_description
1 polymer ?
#
loop_
_entity_poly.entity_id
_entity_poly.type
_entity_poly.pdbx_seq_one_letter_code
_entity_poly.pdbx_strand_id
1 'polypeptide(L)'
;MGFFAFLEVDNGESLSIDRENGINVGKPLISFLEPYSSAITHSEGSPKLRWFSRLEEQSSVNLRVLTEIYYGEDMLYSPDEYDRFIAEWGRIIGRLSEAEFKKRLEDREKTWTPIVEMLPAVEEVVRLLPQMGEDTHWYVAENTRPAFQALLDTLKQAQNRGGKKVRILIR
;
A
#
# COMPACT_ATOMS: atom_id res chain seq x y z
N MET A 1 -11.30 -0.66 -16.07
CA MET A 1 -10.89 0.39 -15.12
C MET A 1 -9.50 0.05 -14.63
N GLY A 2 -8.57 1.01 -14.65
CA GLY A 2 -7.20 0.84 -14.16
C GLY A 2 -7.07 1.38 -12.73
N PHE A 3 -6.21 0.79 -11.90
CA PHE A 3 -5.97 1.21 -10.52
C PHE A 3 -4.72 2.10 -10.45
N PHE A 4 -4.85 3.37 -10.16
CA PHE A 4 -3.74 4.31 -9.99
C PHE A 4 -3.21 4.25 -8.56
N ALA A 5 -1.90 4.39 -8.39
CA ALA A 5 -1.28 4.39 -7.06
C ALA A 5 -0.57 5.71 -6.80
N PHE A 6 -0.79 6.27 -5.61
CA PHE A 6 -0.19 7.51 -5.14
C PHE A 6 0.50 7.25 -3.81
N LEU A 7 1.64 7.91 -3.60
CA LEU A 7 2.33 7.97 -2.33
C LEU A 7 1.94 9.28 -1.65
N GLU A 8 1.16 9.20 -0.59
CA GLU A 8 0.87 10.34 0.27
C GLU A 8 1.94 10.47 1.34
N VAL A 9 2.38 11.71 1.57
CA VAL A 9 3.52 12.04 2.44
C VAL A 9 3.03 12.94 3.57
N ASP A 10 3.61 12.80 4.77
CA ASP A 10 3.22 13.55 5.97
C ASP A 10 3.43 15.08 5.88
N ASN A 11 4.19 15.53 4.87
CA ASN A 11 4.35 16.94 4.53
C ASN A 11 3.20 17.52 3.67
N GLY A 12 2.18 16.70 3.34
CA GLY A 12 1.03 17.08 2.53
C GLY A 12 1.19 16.85 1.02
N GLU A 13 2.33 16.33 0.56
CA GLU A 13 2.52 15.96 -0.85
C GLU A 13 1.79 14.65 -1.20
N SER A 14 1.35 14.55 -2.45
CA SER A 14 0.87 13.31 -3.06
C SER A 14 1.61 13.10 -4.38
N LEU A 15 2.41 12.04 -4.44
CA LEU A 15 3.27 11.72 -5.58
C LEU A 15 2.66 10.54 -6.35
N SER A 16 2.47 10.68 -7.66
CA SER A 16 2.06 9.53 -8.47
C SER A 16 3.18 8.49 -8.52
N ILE A 17 2.84 7.22 -8.30
CA ILE A 17 3.78 6.10 -8.41
C ILE A 17 3.79 5.63 -9.88
N ASP A 18 3.79 6.53 -10.84
CA ASP A 18 3.79 6.17 -12.26
C ASP A 18 5.22 6.10 -12.81
N ARG A 19 5.46 5.20 -13.77
CA ARG A 19 6.60 5.32 -14.68
C ARG A 19 6.21 6.20 -15.87
N GLU A 20 7.20 6.92 -16.42
CA GLU A 20 7.09 7.78 -17.62
C GLU A 20 6.47 7.09 -18.86
N ASN A 21 6.29 5.76 -18.82
CA ASN A 21 5.76 4.95 -19.91
C ASN A 21 4.24 4.67 -19.82
N GLY A 22 3.50 5.28 -18.88
CA GLY A 22 2.04 5.11 -18.77
C GLY A 22 1.59 3.76 -18.21
N ILE A 23 2.49 3.04 -17.52
CA ILE A 23 2.16 1.76 -16.87
C ILE A 23 1.42 2.05 -15.58
N ASN A 24 0.16 1.59 -15.51
CA ASN A 24 -0.67 1.62 -14.31
C ASN A 24 -0.11 0.65 -13.26
N VAL A 25 0.59 1.15 -12.25
CA VAL A 25 1.25 0.31 -11.23
C VAL A 25 0.34 -0.12 -10.08
N GLY A 26 -0.82 0.52 -9.91
CA GLY A 26 -1.68 0.24 -8.77
C GLY A 26 -2.27 -1.17 -8.83
N LYS A 27 -2.58 -1.68 -10.03
CA LYS A 27 -3.06 -3.07 -10.18
C LYS A 27 -1.99 -4.09 -9.75
N PRO A 28 -0.73 -4.04 -10.23
CA PRO A 28 0.33 -4.91 -9.72
C PRO A 28 0.59 -4.78 -8.21
N LEU A 29 0.54 -3.57 -7.66
CA LEU A 29 0.76 -3.35 -6.22
C LEU A 29 -0.36 -3.97 -5.38
N ILE A 30 -1.63 -3.66 -5.67
CA ILE A 30 -2.76 -4.20 -4.90
C ILE A 30 -2.85 -5.72 -5.05
N SER A 31 -2.62 -6.24 -6.25
CA SER A 31 -2.63 -7.69 -6.51
C SER A 31 -1.57 -8.44 -5.69
N PHE A 32 -0.48 -7.78 -5.29
CA PHE A 32 0.54 -8.37 -4.43
C PHE A 32 0.24 -8.14 -2.94
N LEU A 33 -0.02 -6.89 -2.55
CA LEU A 33 -0.11 -6.47 -1.16
C LEU A 33 -1.36 -7.04 -0.45
N GLU A 34 -2.49 -7.15 -1.15
CA GLU A 34 -3.73 -7.70 -0.57
C GLU A 34 -3.60 -9.21 -0.28
N PRO A 35 -3.11 -10.03 -1.22
CA PRO A 35 -2.73 -11.41 -0.93
C PRO A 35 -1.68 -11.54 0.17
N TYR A 36 -0.69 -10.64 0.26
CA TYR A 36 0.33 -10.71 1.31
C TYR A 36 -0.28 -10.49 2.69
N SER A 37 -1.08 -9.42 2.86
CA SER A 37 -1.80 -9.12 4.09
C SER A 37 -2.75 -10.25 4.51
N SER A 38 -3.51 -10.79 3.55
CA SER A 38 -4.42 -11.93 3.77
C SER A 38 -3.68 -13.22 4.17
N ALA A 39 -2.51 -13.47 3.58
CA ALA A 39 -1.73 -14.67 3.85
C ALA A 39 -1.25 -14.72 5.30
N ILE A 40 -0.69 -13.60 5.80
CA ILE A 40 -0.13 -13.50 7.16
C ILE A 40 -1.22 -13.62 8.24
N THR A 41 -2.45 -13.22 7.93
CA THR A 41 -3.52 -13.10 8.92
C THR A 41 -4.45 -14.31 9.01
N HIS A 42 -4.67 -15.04 7.91
CA HIS A 42 -5.79 -16.01 7.86
C HIS A 42 -5.48 -17.37 7.20
N SER A 43 -4.27 -17.60 6.69
CA SER A 43 -4.09 -18.64 5.66
C SER A 43 -3.12 -19.78 6.01
N GLU A 44 -3.33 -20.51 7.10
CA GLU A 44 -2.54 -21.71 7.42
C GLU A 44 -2.55 -22.72 6.25
N GLY A 45 -1.36 -23.20 5.86
CA GLY A 45 -1.20 -24.27 4.85
C GLY A 45 -1.48 -23.89 3.39
N SER A 46 -1.88 -22.65 3.08
CA SER A 46 -2.18 -22.24 1.70
C SER A 46 -0.92 -22.10 0.81
N PRO A 47 -1.01 -22.33 -0.51
CA PRO A 47 0.09 -22.03 -1.44
C PRO A 47 0.56 -20.58 -1.37
N LYS A 48 -0.38 -19.65 -1.14
CA LYS A 48 -0.13 -18.22 -0.98
C LYS A 48 0.75 -17.94 0.25
N LEU A 49 0.37 -18.51 1.41
CA LEU A 49 1.18 -18.40 2.63
C LEU A 49 2.58 -18.97 2.41
N ARG A 50 2.71 -20.17 1.84
CA ARG A 50 4.03 -20.77 1.56
C ARG A 50 4.90 -19.89 0.67
N TRP A 51 4.31 -19.24 -0.33
CA TRP A 51 5.04 -18.33 -1.22
C TRP A 51 5.54 -17.10 -0.46
N PHE A 52 4.69 -16.44 0.33
CA PHE A 52 5.10 -15.27 1.13
C PHE A 52 6.03 -15.63 2.29
N SER A 53 5.89 -16.81 2.91
CA SER A 53 6.84 -17.30 3.91
C SER A 53 8.22 -17.50 3.30
N ARG A 54 8.32 -18.06 2.09
CA ARG A 54 9.60 -18.15 1.37
C ARG A 54 10.20 -16.79 1.08
N LEU A 55 9.38 -15.79 0.75
CA LEU A 55 9.85 -14.41 0.54
C LEU A 55 10.42 -13.84 1.85
N GLU A 56 9.70 -14.00 2.96
CA GLU A 56 10.15 -13.56 4.30
C GLU A 56 11.43 -14.29 4.74
N GLU A 57 11.55 -15.59 4.50
CA GLU A 57 12.74 -16.40 4.84
C GLU A 57 14.01 -15.96 4.09
N GLN A 58 13.85 -15.43 2.86
CA GLN A 58 14.96 -14.91 2.05
C GLN A 58 15.26 -13.43 2.32
N SER A 59 14.39 -12.77 3.08
CA SER A 59 14.50 -11.37 3.44
C SER A 59 15.40 -11.19 4.66
N SER A 60 16.29 -10.21 4.57
CA SER A 60 17.09 -9.75 5.71
C SER A 60 16.37 -8.71 6.58
N VAL A 61 15.20 -8.23 6.13
CA VAL A 61 14.41 -7.19 6.80
C VAL A 61 12.97 -7.64 7.03
N ASN A 62 12.27 -6.95 7.93
CA ASN A 62 10.86 -7.22 8.17
C ASN A 62 9.99 -6.67 7.02
N LEU A 63 9.44 -7.56 6.19
CA LEU A 63 8.56 -7.19 5.08
C LEU A 63 7.12 -6.87 5.52
N ARG A 64 6.73 -7.22 6.75
CA ARG A 64 5.35 -7.05 7.24
C ARG A 64 4.91 -5.60 7.29
N VAL A 65 5.87 -4.68 7.36
CA VAL A 65 5.63 -3.24 7.25
C VAL A 65 4.85 -2.89 5.96
N LEU A 66 4.99 -3.68 4.89
CA LEU A 66 4.25 -3.49 3.63
C LEU A 66 2.74 -3.77 3.75
N THR A 67 2.31 -4.47 4.79
CA THR A 67 0.89 -4.78 5.01
C THR A 67 0.12 -3.61 5.62
N GLU A 68 0.82 -2.59 6.11
CA GLU A 68 0.22 -1.48 6.86
C GLU A 68 -0.08 -0.27 5.97
N ILE A 69 0.45 -0.26 4.74
CA ILE A 69 0.63 1.01 4.02
C ILE A 69 -0.44 1.34 3.01
N TYR A 70 -1.21 0.36 2.52
CA TYR A 70 -2.13 0.61 1.42
C TYR A 70 -3.58 0.65 1.89
N TYR A 71 -4.36 1.56 1.32
CA TYR A 71 -5.79 1.65 1.55
C TYR A 71 -6.55 1.96 0.24
N GLY A 72 -7.76 1.43 0.13
CA GLY A 72 -8.73 1.81 -0.91
C GLY A 72 -9.49 3.06 -0.48
N GLU A 73 -9.74 3.98 -1.42
CA GLU A 73 -10.46 5.24 -1.17
C GLU A 73 -11.74 4.98 -0.38
N ASP A 74 -11.89 5.68 0.75
CA ASP A 74 -13.24 5.90 1.27
C ASP A 74 -13.37 7.12 2.19
N MET A 75 -12.34 7.59 2.94
CA MET A 75 -12.50 8.78 3.81
C MET A 75 -11.23 9.60 4.07
N LEU A 76 -10.96 10.62 3.24
CA LEU A 76 -9.84 11.58 3.41
C LEU A 76 -10.15 12.69 4.44
N TYR A 77 -10.79 12.38 5.55
CA TYR A 77 -11.25 13.39 6.50
C TYR A 77 -10.48 13.32 7.82
N SER A 78 -10.36 14.44 8.53
CA SER A 78 -9.88 14.48 9.92
C SER A 78 -11.04 14.23 10.91
N PRO A 79 -10.77 13.90 12.20
CA PRO A 79 -11.81 13.65 13.20
C PRO A 79 -12.84 14.78 13.36
N ASP A 80 -12.43 16.01 13.07
CA ASP A 80 -13.27 17.22 13.18
C ASP A 80 -14.14 17.46 11.93
N GLU A 81 -14.05 16.61 10.91
CA GLU A 81 -14.73 16.78 9.62
C GLU A 81 -15.97 15.89 9.44
N TYR A 82 -16.39 15.20 10.49
CA TYR A 82 -17.55 14.31 10.47
C TYR A 82 -18.84 15.01 9.99
N ASP A 83 -19.10 16.23 10.44
CA ASP A 83 -20.29 16.99 10.02
C ASP A 83 -20.27 17.32 8.52
N ARG A 84 -19.08 17.58 7.96
CA ARG A 84 -18.89 17.79 6.51
C ARG A 84 -19.07 16.48 5.74
N PHE A 85 -18.53 15.38 6.24
CA PHE A 85 -18.75 14.04 5.67
C PHE A 85 -20.25 13.68 5.59
N ILE A 86 -21.02 13.90 6.66
CA ILE A 86 -22.46 13.63 6.67
C ILE A 86 -23.22 14.55 5.70
N ALA A 87 -22.83 15.82 5.60
CA ALA A 87 -23.47 16.79 4.72
C ALA A 87 -23.23 16.51 3.23
N GLU A 88 -22.03 16.07 2.85
CA GLU A 88 -21.61 15.89 1.45
C GLU A 88 -21.77 14.45 0.95
N TRP A 89 -21.43 13.44 1.76
CA TRP A 89 -21.31 12.05 1.34
C TRP A 89 -22.25 11.08 2.05
N GLY A 90 -22.90 11.49 3.15
CA GLY A 90 -23.86 10.66 3.89
C GLY A 90 -25.08 10.20 3.08
N ARG A 91 -25.29 10.75 1.87
CA ARG A 91 -26.29 10.31 0.89
C ARG A 91 -25.77 9.27 -0.13
N ILE A 92 -24.46 9.16 -0.32
CA ILE A 92 -23.83 8.35 -1.38
C ILE A 92 -23.29 7.02 -0.84
N ILE A 93 -22.63 7.03 0.32
CA ILE A 93 -21.94 5.84 0.89
C ILE A 93 -22.78 5.14 1.98
N GLY A 94 -23.97 5.68 2.28
CA GLY A 94 -24.73 5.34 3.49
C GLY A 94 -24.22 6.12 4.71
N ARG A 95 -25.12 6.44 5.63
CA ARG A 95 -24.76 7.16 6.86
C ARG A 95 -23.97 6.24 7.78
N LEU A 96 -22.66 6.46 7.87
CA LEU A 96 -21.85 5.94 8.96
C LEU A 96 -22.22 6.67 10.25
N SER A 97 -22.22 5.95 11.37
CA SER A 97 -22.27 6.57 12.69
C SER A 97 -20.97 7.32 13.00
N GLU A 98 -21.02 8.28 13.93
CA GLU A 98 -19.84 9.03 14.35
C GLU A 98 -18.75 8.12 14.91
N ALA A 99 -19.15 7.05 15.61
CA ALA A 99 -18.25 6.04 16.13
C ALA A 99 -17.56 5.24 15.00
N GLU A 100 -18.29 4.85 13.96
CA GLU A 100 -17.71 4.17 12.78
C GLU A 100 -16.80 5.10 12.00
N PHE A 101 -17.16 6.38 11.89
CA PHE A 101 -16.32 7.38 11.24
C PHE A 101 -15.00 7.56 11.98
N LYS A 102 -15.05 7.83 13.30
CA LYS A 102 -13.86 7.96 14.15
C LYS A 102 -12.98 6.72 14.09
N LYS A 103 -13.58 5.51 14.15
CA LYS A 103 -12.83 4.26 14.01
C LYS A 103 -12.11 4.14 12.67
N ARG A 104 -12.77 4.46 11.55
CA ARG A 104 -12.13 4.44 10.23
C ARG A 104 -10.99 5.46 10.12
N LEU A 105 -11.09 6.60 10.82
CA LEU A 105 -10.01 7.59 10.88
C LEU A 105 -8.83 7.12 11.73
N GLU A 106 -9.10 6.53 12.89
CA GLU A 106 -8.07 5.89 13.71
C GLU A 106 -7.35 4.78 12.94
N ASP A 107 -8.09 3.98 12.17
CA ASP A 107 -7.52 2.94 11.32
C ASP A 107 -6.68 3.54 10.17
N ARG A 108 -7.05 4.72 9.64
CA ARG A 108 -6.23 5.46 8.67
C ARG A 108 -4.96 6.04 9.27
N GLU A 109 -4.98 6.53 10.50
CA GLU A 109 -3.77 7.00 11.18
C GLU A 109 -2.73 5.88 11.33
N LYS A 110 -3.18 4.63 11.50
CA LYS A 110 -2.30 3.45 11.56
C LYS A 110 -1.59 3.14 10.22
N THR A 111 -2.07 3.70 9.10
CA THR A 111 -1.45 3.47 7.78
C THR A 111 -0.23 4.35 7.52
N TRP A 112 0.02 5.36 8.36
CA TRP A 112 1.21 6.19 8.27
C TRP A 112 2.44 5.44 8.76
N THR A 113 3.28 5.05 7.81
CA THR A 113 4.48 4.26 8.10
C THR A 113 5.74 5.09 7.90
N PRO A 114 6.72 5.01 8.81
CA PRO A 114 8.01 5.70 8.63
C PRO A 114 8.70 5.30 7.33
N ILE A 115 9.15 6.27 6.54
CA ILE A 115 9.88 6.03 5.28
C ILE A 115 11.14 5.19 5.54
N VAL A 116 11.79 5.41 6.68
CA VAL A 116 13.02 4.70 7.09
C VAL A 116 12.80 3.20 7.31
N GLU A 117 11.57 2.78 7.62
CA GLU A 117 11.20 1.36 7.74
C GLU A 117 10.71 0.80 6.40
N MET A 118 10.06 1.65 5.60
CA MET A 118 9.49 1.29 4.30
C MET A 118 10.54 1.05 3.22
N LEU A 119 11.54 1.94 3.13
CA LEU A 119 12.56 1.88 2.09
C LEU A 119 13.29 0.53 2.05
N PRO A 120 13.86 0.02 3.16
CA PRO A 120 14.54 -1.28 3.15
C PRO A 120 13.62 -2.43 2.75
N ALA A 121 12.36 -2.42 3.18
CA ALA A 121 11.41 -3.47 2.83
C ALA A 121 11.07 -3.48 1.33
N VAL A 122 10.83 -2.32 0.73
CA VAL A 122 10.58 -2.20 -0.71
C VAL A 122 11.83 -2.56 -1.52
N GLU A 123 13.02 -2.11 -1.10
CA GLU A 123 14.29 -2.51 -1.73
C GLU A 123 14.49 -4.02 -1.72
N GLU A 124 14.20 -4.66 -0.60
CA GLU A 124 14.35 -6.09 -0.45
C GLU A 124 13.35 -6.86 -1.31
N VAL A 125 12.09 -6.41 -1.40
CA VAL A 125 11.13 -6.98 -2.36
C VAL A 125 11.66 -6.86 -3.79
N VAL A 126 12.08 -5.67 -4.24
CA VAL A 126 12.63 -5.47 -5.59
C VAL A 126 13.81 -6.42 -5.88
N ARG A 127 14.66 -6.67 -4.88
CA ARG A 127 15.80 -7.60 -4.97
C ARG A 127 15.37 -9.07 -5.04
N LEU A 128 14.35 -9.46 -4.28
CA LEU A 128 13.91 -10.85 -4.14
C LEU A 128 12.94 -11.31 -5.22
N LEU A 129 12.06 -10.44 -5.75
CA LEU A 129 11.06 -10.84 -6.74
C LEU A 129 11.62 -11.66 -7.93
N PRO A 130 12.78 -11.32 -8.54
CA PRO A 130 13.37 -12.14 -9.60
C PRO A 130 13.70 -13.58 -9.22
N GLN A 131 13.85 -13.87 -7.93
CA GLN A 131 14.24 -15.17 -7.37
C GLN A 131 13.02 -16.01 -6.96
N MET A 132 11.83 -15.40 -6.91
CA MET A 132 10.63 -16.06 -6.39
C MET A 132 9.96 -17.03 -7.39
N GLY A 133 10.37 -17.02 -8.67
CA GLY A 133 9.92 -17.98 -9.67
C GLY A 133 8.47 -17.76 -10.12
N GLU A 134 7.76 -18.87 -10.34
CA GLU A 134 6.45 -19.02 -11.02
C GLU A 134 5.45 -17.87 -10.85
N ASP A 135 4.98 -17.35 -11.99
CA ASP A 135 3.87 -16.41 -12.04
C ASP A 135 2.59 -17.03 -11.47
N THR A 136 1.79 -16.19 -10.83
CA THR A 136 0.49 -16.50 -10.26
C THR A 136 -0.50 -15.41 -10.66
N HIS A 137 -1.79 -15.58 -10.35
CA HIS A 137 -2.76 -14.52 -10.62
C HIS A 137 -2.60 -13.28 -9.72
N TRP A 138 -1.86 -13.39 -8.61
CA TRP A 138 -1.56 -12.30 -7.67
C TRP A 138 -0.13 -11.74 -7.81
N TYR A 139 0.71 -12.40 -8.59
CA TYR A 139 2.11 -12.02 -8.79
C TYR A 139 2.53 -12.38 -10.21
N VAL A 140 2.91 -11.38 -11.00
CA VAL A 140 3.49 -11.59 -12.33
C VAL A 140 4.81 -10.85 -12.35
N ALA A 141 5.93 -11.55 -12.49
CA ALA A 141 7.26 -11.00 -12.31
C ALA A 141 7.50 -9.75 -13.19
N GLU A 142 7.04 -9.81 -14.45
CA GLU A 142 7.17 -8.73 -15.45
C GLU A 142 6.42 -7.46 -15.07
N ASN A 143 5.37 -7.56 -14.24
CA ASN A 143 4.53 -6.43 -13.86
C ASN A 143 4.79 -5.96 -12.42
N THR A 144 4.92 -6.91 -11.48
CA THR A 144 5.05 -6.61 -10.06
C THR A 144 6.40 -5.98 -9.73
N ARG A 145 7.50 -6.47 -10.31
CA ARG A 145 8.82 -5.90 -10.03
C ARG A 145 8.95 -4.44 -10.48
N PRO A 146 8.55 -4.05 -11.71
CA PRO A 146 8.56 -2.65 -12.11
C PRO A 146 7.68 -1.76 -11.23
N ALA A 147 6.55 -2.27 -10.72
CA ALA A 147 5.68 -1.52 -9.83
C ALA A 147 6.35 -1.25 -8.46
N PHE A 148 7.00 -2.25 -7.87
CA PHE A 148 7.79 -2.06 -6.64
C PHE A 148 9.02 -1.17 -6.88
N GLN A 149 9.63 -1.21 -8.07
CA GLN A 149 10.70 -0.28 -8.43
C GLN A 149 10.18 1.17 -8.51
N ALA A 150 9.01 1.41 -9.12
CA ALA A 150 8.40 2.73 -9.17
C ALA A 150 8.07 3.24 -7.75
N LEU A 151 7.55 2.37 -6.88
CA LEU A 151 7.33 2.68 -5.47
C LEU A 151 8.64 3.06 -4.77
N LEU A 152 9.71 2.30 -4.98
CA LEU A 152 11.03 2.58 -4.41
C LEU A 152 11.55 3.95 -4.85
N ASP A 153 11.48 4.25 -6.13
CA ASP A 153 11.95 5.51 -6.70
C ASP A 153 11.14 6.70 -6.12
N THR A 154 9.82 6.51 -5.96
CA THR A 154 8.91 7.52 -5.38
C THR A 154 9.16 7.72 -3.89
N LEU A 155 9.44 6.66 -3.12
CA LEU A 155 9.80 6.74 -1.69
C LEU A 155 11.10 7.52 -1.49
N LYS A 156 12.12 7.26 -2.32
CA LYS A 156 13.38 8.01 -2.30
C LYS A 156 13.15 9.49 -2.62
N GLN A 157 12.27 9.78 -3.58
CA GLN A 157 11.89 11.14 -3.89
C GLN A 157 11.20 11.83 -2.70
N ALA A 158 10.23 11.17 -2.06
CA ALA A 158 9.54 11.70 -0.87
C ALA A 158 10.52 11.96 0.28
N GLN A 159 11.45 11.03 0.53
CA GLN A 159 12.49 11.20 1.55
C GLN A 159 13.38 12.43 1.26
N ASN A 160 13.83 12.58 0.02
CA ASN A 160 14.67 13.71 -0.40
C ASN A 160 13.95 15.06 -0.28
N ARG A 161 12.61 15.07 -0.35
CA ARG A 161 11.77 16.25 -0.14
C ARG A 161 11.43 16.50 1.34
N GLY A 162 11.99 15.71 2.25
CA GLY A 162 11.82 15.89 3.69
C GLY A 162 10.62 15.16 4.30
N GLY A 163 9.95 14.28 3.54
CA GLY A 163 8.94 13.38 4.08
C GLY A 163 9.53 12.43 5.13
N LYS A 164 8.75 12.12 6.17
CA LYS A 164 9.16 11.18 7.23
C LYS A 164 8.25 9.97 7.30
N LYS A 165 6.97 10.16 7.00
CA LYS A 165 5.98 9.07 6.96
C LYS A 165 5.23 9.09 5.64
N VAL A 166 4.80 7.91 5.23
CA VAL A 166 4.10 7.70 3.97
C VAL A 166 2.95 6.71 4.14
N ARG A 167 2.00 6.78 3.22
CA ARG A 167 1.03 5.72 2.95
C ARG A 167 0.74 5.67 1.45
N ILE A 168 0.25 4.53 0.98
CA ILE A 168 -0.09 4.27 -0.42
C ILE A 168 -1.60 4.34 -0.59
N LEU A 169 -2.04 5.21 -1.47
CA LEU A 169 -3.41 5.28 -1.93
C LEU A 169 -3.54 4.55 -3.27
N ILE A 170 -4.43 3.55 -3.39
CA ILE A 170 -4.71 2.85 -4.65
C ILE A 170 -6.19 3.04 -5.03
N ARG A 171 -6.48 3.54 -6.24
CA ARG A 171 -7.84 3.86 -6.74
C ARG A 171 -8.09 3.50 -8.19
#